data_AF-A0A7V8ZEK7-F1
#
_entry.id   AF-A0A7V8ZEK7-F1
#
_cell.length_a   1.000
_cell.length_b   1.000
_cell.length_c   1.000
_cell.angle_alpha   90.00
_cell.angle_beta   90.00
_cell.angle_gamma   90.00
#
_symmetry.space_group_name_H-M   'P 1'
#
loop_
_entity.id
_entity.type
_entity.pdbx_description
1 polymer ?
#
loop_
_entity_poly.entity_id
_entity_poly.type
_entity_poly.pdbx_seq_one_letter_code
_entity_poly.pdbx_strand_id
1 'polypeptide(L)'
;MRDGAIYQLVALNLMCCHAVGLNYTAIGIEHVGTSDGAVLSHRRQIRASFKLTRYLQGRFGIKTRNVIGHNENRSSPFHRERVPRFRNQTHGDFRRRSMNRYRRGLRRMPRPSSVR
;
A
#
# COMPACT_ATOMS: atom_id res chain seq x y z
N MET A 1 11.96 4.44 -15.17
CA MET A 1 12.41 3.99 -13.83
C MET A 1 11.76 2.64 -13.50
N ARG A 2 12.50 1.53 -13.56
CA ARG A 2 12.04 0.15 -13.31
C ARG A 2 13.17 -0.74 -12.73
N ASP A 3 14.22 -0.16 -12.17
CA ASP A 3 15.35 -0.90 -11.58
C ASP A 3 15.06 -1.41 -10.14
N GLY A 4 13.98 -0.93 -9.52
CA GLY A 4 13.60 -1.26 -8.14
C GLY A 4 14.11 -0.26 -7.11
N ALA A 5 14.63 0.89 -7.54
CA ALA A 5 14.89 2.01 -6.66
C ALA A 5 13.61 2.50 -5.98
N ILE A 6 13.73 2.91 -4.72
CA ILE A 6 12.65 3.50 -3.93
C ILE A 6 12.99 4.97 -3.75
N TYR A 7 12.07 5.85 -4.15
CA TYR A 7 12.19 7.29 -3.96
C TYR A 7 11.19 7.73 -2.90
N GLN A 8 11.70 8.40 -1.86
CA GLN A 8 10.85 9.00 -0.85
C GLN A 8 10.46 10.40 -1.33
N LEU A 9 9.18 10.59 -1.68
CA LEU A 9 8.68 11.88 -2.17
C LEU A 9 8.39 12.87 -1.03
N VAL A 10 8.00 12.34 0.14
CA VAL A 10 7.58 13.13 1.31
C VAL A 10 8.07 12.49 2.61
N ALA A 11 8.13 13.27 3.69
CA ALA A 11 8.45 12.75 5.02
C ALA A 11 7.32 11.81 5.52
N LEU A 12 7.68 10.75 6.26
CA LEU A 12 6.74 9.73 6.75
C LEU A 12 5.73 10.24 7.81
N ASN A 13 5.97 11.43 8.36
CA ASN A 13 5.09 12.11 9.32
C ASN A 13 4.20 13.18 8.67
N LEU A 14 4.29 13.38 7.36
CA LEU A 14 3.48 14.34 6.63
C LEU A 14 2.26 13.65 6.01
N MET A 15 1.07 14.20 6.26
CA MET A 15 -0.16 13.74 5.62
C MET A 15 -0.13 14.10 4.12
N CYS A 16 -0.32 13.11 3.26
CA CYS A 16 -0.42 13.30 1.80
C CYS A 16 -1.83 13.02 1.30
N CYS A 17 -2.17 13.51 0.10
CA CYS A 17 -3.42 13.19 -0.57
C CYS A 17 -3.20 12.04 -1.56
N HIS A 18 -3.51 10.81 -1.15
CA HIS A 18 -3.29 9.63 -1.98
C HIS A 18 -4.43 8.60 -1.92
N ALA A 19 -5.20 8.52 -0.84
CA ALA A 19 -6.34 7.62 -0.70
C ALA A 19 -7.48 8.26 0.10
N VAL A 20 -8.61 8.47 -0.56
CA VAL A 20 -9.83 9.06 0.03
C VAL A 20 -10.22 8.32 1.31
N GLY A 21 -10.46 9.10 2.37
CA GLY A 21 -10.83 8.63 3.70
C GLY A 21 -9.71 7.97 4.52
N LEU A 22 -8.46 7.90 4.03
CA LEU A 22 -7.36 7.23 4.73
C LEU A 22 -6.09 8.08 4.90
N ASN A 23 -5.95 9.17 4.14
CA ASN A 23 -4.77 10.06 4.13
C ASN A 23 -4.22 10.38 5.53
N TYR A 24 -5.10 10.59 6.50
CA TYR A 24 -4.74 10.96 7.88
C TYR A 24 -3.91 9.90 8.64
N THR A 25 -3.92 8.63 8.21
CA THR A 25 -3.27 7.51 8.93
C THR A 25 -2.57 6.52 8.00
N ALA A 26 -2.43 6.87 6.72
CA ALA A 26 -1.88 5.97 5.72
C ALA A 26 -0.55 6.51 5.17
N ILE A 27 0.27 5.58 4.70
CA ILE A 27 1.49 5.84 3.93
C ILE A 27 1.24 5.26 2.54
N GLY A 28 1.28 6.12 1.51
CA GLY A 28 1.17 5.71 0.12
C GLY A 28 2.45 5.06 -0.39
N ILE A 29 2.33 3.95 -1.12
CA ILE A 29 3.43 3.34 -1.88
C ILE A 29 2.95 3.23 -3.32
N GLU A 30 3.54 4.04 -4.19
CA GLU A 30 3.19 4.09 -5.60
C GLU A 30 4.18 3.29 -6.45
N HIS A 31 3.65 2.49 -7.37
CA HIS A 31 4.43 1.64 -8.27
C HIS A 31 4.42 2.21 -9.68
N VAL A 32 5.58 2.25 -10.34
CA VAL A 32 5.67 2.68 -11.74
C VAL A 32 5.20 1.53 -12.65
N GLY A 33 3.97 1.64 -13.14
CA GLY A 33 3.35 0.70 -14.08
C GLY A 33 1.98 1.19 -14.55
N THR A 34 1.49 0.62 -15.66
CA THR A 34 0.18 0.96 -16.25
C THR A 34 -0.93 -0.04 -15.87
N SER A 35 -0.60 -1.10 -15.12
CA SER A 35 -1.55 -2.07 -14.60
C SER A 35 -0.98 -2.82 -13.40
N ASP A 36 -1.87 -3.32 -12.53
CA ASP A 36 -1.52 -4.23 -11.42
C ASP A 36 -0.67 -5.41 -11.90
N GLY A 37 -1.00 -5.96 -13.07
CA GLY A 37 -0.31 -7.10 -13.67
C GLY A 37 1.14 -6.76 -14.01
N ALA A 38 1.37 -5.60 -14.65
CA ALA A 38 2.70 -5.12 -14.99
C ALA A 38 3.57 -4.85 -13.76
N VAL A 39 2.98 -4.32 -12.70
CA VAL A 39 3.69 -4.12 -11.42
C VAL A 39 4.01 -5.47 -10.78
N LEU A 40 3.02 -6.36 -10.64
CA LEU A 40 3.15 -7.63 -9.92
C LEU A 40 4.06 -8.65 -10.63
N SER A 41 4.24 -8.56 -11.95
CA SER A 41 5.19 -9.40 -12.71
C SER A 41 6.62 -8.85 -12.64
N HIS A 42 6.81 -7.59 -12.25
CA HIS A 42 8.11 -6.96 -12.26
C HIS A 42 8.92 -7.27 -10.99
N ARG A 43 9.83 -8.24 -11.12
CA ARG A 43 10.56 -8.87 -10.00
C ARG A 43 11.32 -7.87 -9.12
N ARG A 44 12.02 -6.91 -9.72
CA ARG A 44 12.84 -5.94 -8.96
C ARG A 44 11.95 -5.01 -8.14
N GLN A 45 10.90 -4.47 -8.76
CA GLN A 45 9.98 -3.54 -8.12
C GLN A 45 9.17 -4.20 -7.00
N ILE A 46 8.68 -5.43 -7.20
CA ILE A 46 7.95 -6.15 -6.14
C ILE A 46 8.85 -6.55 -4.98
N ARG A 47 10.10 -6.96 -5.25
CA ARG A 47 11.05 -7.25 -4.16
C ARG A 47 11.33 -5.99 -3.33
N ALA A 48 11.52 -4.85 -3.97
CA ALA A 48 11.69 -3.57 -3.30
C ALA A 48 10.44 -3.19 -2.48
N SER A 49 9.26 -3.33 -3.08
CA SER A 49 7.98 -3.06 -2.42
C SER A 49 7.77 -3.89 -1.17
N PHE A 50 8.05 -5.20 -1.22
CA PHE A 50 7.93 -6.05 -0.05
C PHE A 50 8.90 -5.63 1.05
N LYS A 51 10.17 -5.32 0.72
CA LYS A 51 11.16 -4.85 1.69
C LYS A 51 10.70 -3.56 2.37
N LEU A 52 10.25 -2.59 1.59
CA LEU A 52 9.69 -1.33 2.10
C LEU A 52 8.49 -1.58 3.00
N THR A 53 7.54 -2.41 2.56
CA THR A 53 6.36 -2.75 3.37
C THR A 53 6.78 -3.37 4.70
N ARG A 54 7.71 -4.34 4.73
CA ARG A 54 8.17 -4.94 6.00
C ARG A 54 8.87 -3.93 6.91
N TYR A 55 9.69 -3.04 6.34
CA TYR A 55 10.30 -1.96 7.11
C TYR A 55 9.25 -1.08 7.79
N LEU A 56 8.24 -0.63 7.04
CA LEU A 56 7.14 0.20 7.56
C LEU A 56 6.29 -0.56 8.58
N GLN A 57 6.00 -1.83 8.34
CA GLN A 57 5.35 -2.70 9.33
C GLN A 57 6.15 -2.76 10.63
N GLY A 58 7.47 -2.92 10.53
CA GLY A 58 8.36 -2.97 11.68
C GLY A 58 8.35 -1.67 12.48
N ARG A 59 8.50 -0.55 11.77
CA ARG A 59 8.61 0.79 12.35
C ARG A 59 7.31 1.30 13.00
N PHE A 60 6.15 0.96 12.42
CA PHE A 60 4.86 1.52 12.83
C PHE A 60 3.85 0.48 13.35
N GLY A 61 4.25 -0.78 13.50
CA GLY A 61 3.34 -1.84 13.97
C GLY A 61 2.20 -2.17 13.00
N ILE A 62 2.36 -1.89 11.70
CA ILE A 62 1.29 -2.03 10.71
C ILE A 62 1.00 -3.52 10.47
N LYS A 63 -0.19 -3.97 10.87
CA LYS A 63 -0.61 -5.37 10.66
C LYS A 63 -0.78 -5.69 9.18
N THR A 64 -0.45 -6.90 8.74
CA THR A 64 -0.55 -7.32 7.33
C THR A 64 -1.96 -7.17 6.75
N ARG A 65 -3.00 -7.29 7.59
CA ARG A 65 -4.39 -7.03 7.17
C ARG A 65 -4.66 -5.57 6.77
N ASN A 66 -3.84 -4.63 7.25
CA ASN A 66 -3.91 -3.20 6.94
C ASN A 66 -2.99 -2.81 5.76
N VAL A 67 -2.28 -3.77 5.15
CA VAL A 67 -1.64 -3.58 3.86
C VAL A 67 -2.71 -3.82 2.80
N ILE A 68 -3.32 -2.75 2.34
CA ILE A 68 -4.47 -2.75 1.45
C ILE A 68 -4.14 -2.06 0.13
N GLY A 69 -4.88 -2.40 -0.92
CA GLY A 69 -4.80 -1.73 -2.21
C GLY A 69 -5.63 -0.46 -2.23
N HIS A 70 -5.39 0.40 -3.22
CA HIS A 70 -6.11 1.65 -3.34
C HIS A 70 -7.62 1.45 -3.50
N ASN A 71 -8.01 0.43 -4.29
CA ASN A 71 -9.39 0.00 -4.45
C ASN A 71 -10.05 -0.54 -3.16
N GLU A 72 -9.26 -0.95 -2.16
CA GLU A 72 -9.77 -1.50 -0.90
C GLU A 72 -10.04 -0.40 0.17
N ASN A 73 -9.84 0.89 -0.16
CA ASN A 73 -9.88 2.00 0.80
C ASN A 73 -11.16 2.04 1.65
N ARG A 74 -12.32 1.81 1.04
CA ARG A 74 -13.64 1.89 1.69
C ARG A 74 -13.92 0.73 2.64
N SER A 75 -13.27 -0.41 2.45
CA SER A 75 -13.44 -1.59 3.32
C SER A 75 -12.52 -1.57 4.53
N SER A 76 -11.64 -0.56 4.64
CA SER A 76 -10.76 -0.39 5.78
C SER A 76 -11.54 0.05 7.02
N PRO A 77 -11.29 -0.52 8.22
CA PRO A 77 -11.88 -0.01 9.45
C PRO A 77 -11.42 1.41 9.81
N PHE A 78 -10.37 1.90 9.14
CA PHE A 78 -9.87 3.27 9.30
C PHE A 78 -10.49 4.25 8.29
N HIS A 79 -11.41 3.82 7.43
CA HIS A 79 -11.99 4.73 6.45
C HIS A 79 -12.86 5.80 7.13
N ARG A 80 -12.50 7.07 6.95
CA ARG A 80 -13.28 8.23 7.43
C ARG A 80 -13.30 9.34 6.39
N GLU A 81 -14.43 9.49 5.71
CA GLU A 81 -14.70 10.54 4.74
C GLU A 81 -15.92 11.37 5.17
N ARG A 82 -15.75 12.69 5.25
CA ARG A 82 -16.78 13.63 5.74
C ARG A 82 -17.38 14.48 4.63
N VAL A 83 -16.72 14.56 3.47
CA VAL A 83 -17.18 15.30 2.31
C VAL A 83 -18.14 14.42 1.49
N PRO A 84 -19.43 14.78 1.35
CA PRO A 84 -20.42 13.93 0.68
C PRO A 84 -20.01 13.51 -0.74
N ARG A 85 -19.37 14.41 -1.50
CA ARG A 85 -18.90 14.15 -2.87
C ARG A 85 -17.88 13.01 -2.96
N PHE A 86 -17.11 12.75 -1.91
CA PHE A 86 -16.04 11.75 -1.91
C PHE A 86 -16.42 10.43 -1.23
N ARG A 87 -17.60 10.34 -0.60
CA ARG A 87 -18.05 9.19 0.21
C ARG A 87 -17.97 7.84 -0.50
N ASN A 88 -18.19 7.83 -1.82
CA ASN A 88 -18.20 6.61 -2.63
C ASN A 88 -16.96 6.46 -3.53
N GLN A 89 -16.00 7.38 -3.43
CA GLN A 89 -14.84 7.37 -4.30
C GLN A 89 -13.86 6.25 -3.92
N THR A 90 -13.46 5.51 -4.95
CA THR A 90 -12.39 4.51 -4.88
C THR A 90 -11.66 4.51 -6.21
N HIS A 91 -10.58 3.73 -6.30
CA HIS A 91 -9.71 3.67 -7.47
C HIS A 91 -9.79 2.32 -8.17
N GLY A 92 -9.42 2.30 -9.45
CA GLY A 92 -9.51 1.10 -10.28
C GLY A 92 -8.32 0.14 -10.15
N ASP A 93 -7.22 0.62 -9.57
CA ASP A 93 -5.95 -0.07 -9.38
C ASP A 93 -5.87 -0.83 -8.04
N PHE A 94 -4.93 -1.77 -7.97
CA PHE A 94 -4.67 -2.64 -6.81
C PHE A 94 -5.96 -3.24 -6.24
N ARG A 95 -6.76 -3.83 -7.11
CA ARG A 95 -8.01 -4.51 -6.72
C ARG A 95 -7.73 -5.67 -5.75
N ARG A 96 -8.78 -6.12 -5.05
CA ARG A 96 -8.73 -7.24 -4.09
C ARG A 96 -7.92 -8.45 -4.60
N ARG A 97 -8.11 -8.86 -5.85
CA ARG A 97 -7.38 -9.98 -6.48
C ARG A 97 -5.87 -9.73 -6.52
N SER A 98 -5.45 -8.55 -6.95
CA SER A 98 -4.06 -8.11 -7.01
C SER A 98 -3.44 -8.05 -5.61
N MET A 99 -4.18 -7.49 -4.65
CA MET A 99 -3.72 -7.41 -3.26
C MET A 99 -3.67 -8.75 -2.55
N ASN A 100 -4.49 -9.72 -2.95
CA ASN A 100 -4.37 -11.09 -2.46
C ASN A 100 -3.07 -11.74 -2.94
N ARG A 101 -2.67 -11.51 -4.20
CA ARG A 101 -1.37 -11.93 -4.73
C ARG A 101 -0.22 -11.21 -4.03
N TYR A 102 -0.32 -9.89 -3.88
CA TYR A 102 0.68 -9.08 -3.17
C TYR A 102 0.90 -9.58 -1.73
N ARG A 103 -0.17 -9.70 -0.93
CA ARG A 103 -0.08 -10.16 0.46
C ARG A 103 0.39 -11.61 0.58
N ARG A 104 0.07 -12.48 -0.39
CA ARG A 104 0.63 -13.84 -0.46
C ARG A 104 2.15 -13.81 -0.64
N GLY A 105 2.66 -12.95 -1.53
CA GLY A 105 4.09 -12.75 -1.70
C GLY A 105 4.75 -12.14 -0.45
N LEU A 106 4.15 -11.11 0.12
CA LEU A 106 4.62 -10.46 1.34
C LEU A 106 4.76 -11.45 2.51
N ARG A 107 3.78 -12.36 2.67
CA ARG A 107 3.79 -13.41 3.71
C ARG A 107 4.99 -14.35 3.63
N ARG A 108 5.62 -14.50 2.45
CA ARG A 108 6.85 -15.29 2.29
C ARG A 108 8.09 -14.57 2.82
N MET A 109 8.01 -13.27 3.09
CA MET A 109 9.11 -12.54 3.71
C MET A 109 9.02 -12.61 5.24
N PRO A 110 10.16 -12.57 5.95
CA PRO A 110 10.19 -12.49 7.41
C PRO A 110 9.29 -11.37 7.95
N ARG A 111 8.54 -11.66 9.01
CA ARG A 111 7.74 -10.66 9.72
C ARG A 111 8.63 -9.92 10.73
N PRO A 112 8.52 -8.59 10.84
CA PRO A 112 9.11 -7.84 11.94
C PRO A 112 8.56 -8.34 13.27
N SER A 113 9.39 -8.34 14.32
CA SER A 113 8.98 -8.79 15.66
C SER A 113 7.81 -7.98 16.22
N SER A 114 7.73 -6.68 15.91
CA SER A 114 6.63 -5.79 16.31
C SER A 114 5.27 -6.15 15.69
N VAL A 115 5.24 -7.05 14.69
CA VAL A 115 4.03 -7.47 13.99
C VAL A 115 3.96 -9.00 13.95
N ARG A 116 4.54 -9.72 14.92
CA ARG A 116 4.31 -11.17 15.03
C ARG A 116 2.86 -11.43 15.44
#